data_AF-A0A3Q7YMW2-F1
#
_entry.id   AF-A0A3Q7YMW2-F1
#
_cell.length_a   1.000
_cell.length_b   1.000
_cell.length_c   1.000
_cell.angle_alpha   90.00
_cell.angle_beta   90.00
_cell.angle_gamma   90.00
#
_symmetry.space_group_name_H-M   'P 1'
#
loop_
_entity.id
_entity.type
_entity.pdbx_description
1 polymer ?
#
loop_
_entity_poly.entity_id
_entity_poly.type
_entity_poly.pdbx_seq_one_letter_code
_entity_poly.pdbx_strand_id
1 'polypeptide(L)'
;RVLAVDAATISEYAQQIAQDNEFGRVITVIQGKVEDIELPNGIKKVDIIVCDWMGSCLFSGNMLESLLFARDKWLSTAGHIYPDTAQLYLAAIKGRDQDLGFWHDVHGFDLSAIRRRCESKAVVEHVTGDQLMSRVCLVKTLDLYT
;
A
#
# COMPACT_ATOMS: atom_id res chain seq x y z
N ARG A 1 -1.33 13.56 -20.96
CA ARG A 1 -1.99 12.26 -21.20
C ARG A 1 -1.77 11.39 -19.98
N VAL A 2 -2.75 10.58 -19.58
CA VAL A 2 -2.70 9.71 -18.40
C VAL A 2 -2.99 8.27 -18.81
N LEU A 3 -2.19 7.32 -18.33
CA LEU A 3 -2.41 5.89 -18.48
C LEU A 3 -2.71 5.33 -17.08
N ALA A 4 -3.95 4.94 -16.84
CA ALA A 4 -4.36 4.34 -15.59
C ALA A 4 -4.38 2.82 -15.75
N VAL A 5 -3.63 2.09 -14.92
CA VAL A 5 -3.48 0.64 -15.00
C VAL A 5 -3.99 0.03 -13.71
N ASP A 6 -4.91 -0.92 -13.82
CA ASP A 6 -5.40 -1.70 -12.67
C ASP A 6 -5.82 -3.10 -13.15
N ALA A 7 -5.51 -4.15 -12.40
CA ALA A 7 -5.89 -5.52 -12.75
C ALA A 7 -7.35 -5.84 -12.44
N ALA A 8 -7.97 -5.09 -11.52
CA ALA A 8 -9.34 -5.31 -11.09
C ALA A 8 -10.35 -4.77 -12.10
N THR A 9 -11.57 -5.32 -12.03
CA THR A 9 -12.71 -4.94 -12.88
C THR A 9 -13.22 -3.52 -12.61
N ILE A 10 -12.77 -2.88 -11.52
CA ILE A 10 -13.07 -1.47 -11.23
C ILE A 10 -12.58 -0.53 -12.35
N SER A 11 -11.58 -0.95 -13.12
CA SER A 11 -11.05 -0.25 -14.29
C SER A 11 -12.12 0.07 -15.35
N GLU A 12 -13.13 -0.79 -15.52
CA GLU A 12 -14.26 -0.53 -16.43
C GLU A 12 -15.06 0.71 -15.98
N TYR A 13 -15.35 0.81 -14.68
CA TYR A 13 -15.99 1.98 -14.09
C TYR A 13 -15.10 3.20 -14.13
N ALA A 14 -13.80 3.06 -13.88
CA ALA A 14 -12.85 4.17 -14.00
C ALA A 14 -12.83 4.75 -15.42
N GLN A 15 -12.92 3.89 -16.44
CA GLN A 15 -13.00 4.31 -17.84
C GLN A 15 -14.30 5.06 -18.13
N GLN A 16 -15.43 4.60 -17.60
CA GLN A 16 -16.73 5.28 -17.74
C GLN A 16 -16.72 6.63 -17.00
N ILE A 17 -16.24 6.68 -15.76
CA ILE A 17 -16.12 7.92 -14.97
C ILE A 17 -15.27 8.96 -15.71
N ALA A 18 -14.15 8.55 -16.31
CA ALA A 18 -13.33 9.44 -17.12
C ALA A 18 -14.09 10.00 -18.34
N GLN A 19 -14.94 9.20 -18.97
CA GLN A 19 -15.78 9.65 -20.10
C GLN A 19 -16.88 10.61 -19.64
N ASP A 20 -17.59 10.27 -18.57
CA ASP A 20 -18.69 11.07 -18.01
C ASP A 20 -18.24 12.45 -17.54
N ASN A 21 -16.96 12.57 -17.17
CA ASN A 21 -16.34 13.83 -16.74
C ASN A 21 -15.48 14.48 -17.83
N GLU A 22 -15.70 14.13 -19.11
CA GLU A 22 -15.04 14.74 -20.29
C GLU A 22 -13.51 14.54 -20.37
N PHE A 23 -12.94 13.66 -19.55
CA PHE A 23 -11.52 13.32 -19.54
C PHE A 23 -11.15 12.11 -20.40
N GLY A 24 -12.12 11.48 -21.09
CA GLY A 24 -11.88 10.27 -21.90
C GLY A 24 -10.85 10.43 -23.03
N ARG A 25 -10.55 11.66 -23.47
CA ARG A 25 -9.46 11.95 -24.43
C ARG A 25 -8.08 12.04 -23.78
N VAL A 26 -8.03 12.28 -22.47
CA VAL A 26 -6.80 12.50 -21.70
C VAL A 26 -6.39 11.23 -20.95
N ILE A 27 -7.37 10.51 -20.38
CA ILE A 27 -7.19 9.31 -19.56
C ILE A 27 -7.51 8.07 -20.40
N THR A 28 -6.54 7.18 -20.53
CA THR A 28 -6.73 5.84 -21.08
C THR A 28 -6.61 4.83 -19.95
N VAL A 29 -7.65 4.04 -19.69
CA VAL A 29 -7.62 2.98 -18.68
C VAL A 29 -7.23 1.66 -19.34
N ILE A 30 -6.35 0.91 -18.68
CA ILE A 30 -5.83 -0.38 -19.13
C ILE A 30 -6.10 -1.39 -18.01
N GLN A 31 -6.96 -2.35 -18.29
CA GLN A 31 -7.22 -3.43 -17.34
C GLN A 31 -6.16 -4.53 -17.49
N GLY A 32 -5.36 -4.75 -16.45
CA GLY A 32 -4.32 -5.76 -16.43
C GLY A 32 -3.30 -5.53 -15.33
N LYS A 33 -2.49 -6.56 -15.07
CA LYS A 33 -1.32 -6.41 -14.19
C LYS A 33 -0.24 -5.61 -14.91
N VAL A 34 0.41 -4.70 -14.20
CA VAL A 34 1.50 -3.87 -14.73
C VAL A 34 2.60 -4.71 -15.39
N GLU A 35 2.86 -5.89 -14.83
CA GLU A 35 3.86 -6.85 -15.29
C GLU A 35 3.51 -7.49 -16.63
N ASP A 36 2.21 -7.63 -16.92
CA ASP A 36 1.69 -8.41 -18.06
C ASP A 36 1.25 -7.54 -19.25
N ILE A 37 1.31 -6.21 -19.12
CA ILE A 37 0.85 -5.28 -20.17
C ILE A 37 2.01 -4.59 -20.90
N GLU A 38 1.66 -4.01 -22.05
CA GLU A 38 2.46 -3.02 -22.77
C GLU A 38 1.67 -1.72 -22.88
N LEU A 39 2.36 -0.58 -22.84
CA LEU A 39 1.71 0.71 -22.97
C LEU A 39 1.21 0.91 -24.41
N PRO A 40 0.01 1.50 -24.60
CA PRO A 40 -0.62 1.60 -25.91
C PRO A 40 0.07 2.62 -26.81
N ASN A 41 -0.24 2.57 -28.11
CA ASN A 41 0.20 3.56 -29.10
C ASN A 41 1.73 3.71 -29.21
N GLY A 42 2.48 2.63 -28.95
CA GLY A 42 3.94 2.62 -29.06
C GLY A 42 4.65 3.42 -27.97
N ILE A 43 3.97 3.84 -26.91
CA ILE A 43 4.59 4.52 -25.77
C ILE A 43 5.60 3.56 -25.13
N LYS A 44 6.86 3.99 -25.01
CA LYS A 44 7.93 3.21 -24.39
C LYS A 44 8.34 3.71 -23.02
N LYS A 45 8.14 5.01 -22.78
CA LYS A 45 8.50 5.68 -21.54
C LYS A 45 7.41 6.63 -21.08
N VAL A 46 7.35 6.85 -19.77
CA VAL A 46 6.49 7.83 -19.09
C VAL A 46 7.36 8.80 -18.30
N ASP A 47 6.91 10.04 -18.22
CA ASP A 47 7.63 11.08 -17.47
C ASP A 47 7.30 11.05 -15.98
N ILE A 48 6.12 10.54 -15.61
CA ILE A 48 5.64 10.53 -14.23
C ILE A 48 4.94 9.20 -13.95
N ILE A 49 5.25 8.59 -12.81
CA ILE A 49 4.46 7.50 -12.22
C ILE A 49 3.82 8.01 -10.93
N VAL A 50 2.51 7.83 -10.82
CA VAL A 50 1.75 8.09 -9.59
C VAL A 50 1.15 6.77 -9.15
N CYS A 51 1.44 6.33 -7.93
CA CYS A 51 0.99 5.03 -7.44
C CYS A 51 0.70 5.11 -5.94
N ASP A 52 -0.50 4.70 -5.55
CA ASP A 52 -0.82 4.42 -4.15
C ASP A 52 -0.40 2.99 -3.84
N TRP A 53 0.86 2.82 -3.43
CA TRP A 53 1.47 1.51 -3.25
C TRP A 53 1.56 1.08 -1.80
N MET A 54 1.36 1.99 -0.84
CA MET A 54 1.68 1.76 0.56
C MET A 54 0.68 0.82 1.23
N GLY A 55 1.19 -0.17 1.94
CA GLY A 55 0.40 -1.11 2.72
C GLY A 55 0.36 -0.77 4.22
N SER A 56 -0.26 -1.67 5.00
CA SER A 56 -0.18 -1.60 6.46
C SER A 56 1.26 -1.79 6.93
N CYS A 57 1.72 -0.99 7.89
CA CYS A 57 3.14 -0.96 8.29
C CYS A 57 4.08 -0.77 7.08
N LEU A 58 3.65 0.04 6.11
CA LEU A 58 4.29 0.32 4.81
C LEU A 58 4.35 -0.87 3.84
N PHE A 59 4.68 -2.07 4.34
CA PHE A 59 5.04 -3.22 3.52
C PHE A 59 4.01 -4.36 3.51
N SER A 60 2.96 -4.34 4.33
CA SER A 60 1.96 -5.42 4.32
C SER A 60 0.84 -5.14 3.32
N GLY A 61 0.67 -6.02 2.32
CA GLY A 61 -0.33 -5.83 1.27
C GLY A 61 -0.04 -4.65 0.34
N ASN A 62 1.24 -4.31 0.17
CA ASN A 62 1.70 -3.19 -0.64
C ASN A 62 1.78 -3.55 -2.15
N MET A 63 1.99 -2.53 -3.00
CA MET A 63 2.26 -2.69 -4.45
C MET A 63 3.66 -2.18 -4.85
N LEU A 64 4.61 -2.14 -3.92
CA LEU A 64 5.96 -1.65 -4.14
C LEU A 64 6.68 -2.41 -5.27
N GLU A 65 6.55 -3.73 -5.33
CA GLU A 65 7.18 -4.53 -6.39
C GLU A 65 6.67 -4.14 -7.80
N SER A 66 5.36 -3.99 -7.96
CA SER A 66 4.75 -3.54 -9.22
C SER A 66 5.15 -2.11 -9.57
N LEU A 67 5.25 -1.21 -8.59
CA LEU A 67 5.76 0.14 -8.80
C LEU A 67 7.21 0.13 -9.30
N LEU A 68 8.09 -0.64 -8.65
CA LEU A 68 9.50 -0.74 -9.06
C LEU A 68 9.63 -1.37 -10.45
N PHE A 69 8.79 -2.36 -10.78
CA PHE A 69 8.71 -2.91 -12.13
C PHE A 69 8.33 -1.84 -13.16
N ALA A 70 7.27 -1.06 -12.90
CA ALA A 70 6.85 0.03 -13.77
C ALA A 70 7.93 1.11 -13.91
N ARG A 71 8.64 1.44 -12.82
CA ARG A 71 9.77 2.38 -12.82
C ARG A 71 10.85 1.90 -13.78
N ASP A 72 11.33 0.68 -13.59
CA ASP A 72 12.46 0.15 -14.36
C ASP A 72 12.09 -0.04 -15.84
N LYS A 73 10.87 -0.50 -16.10
CA LYS A 73 10.36 -0.73 -17.46
C LYS A 73 10.08 0.60 -18.18
N TRP A 74 9.31 1.48 -17.56
CA TRP A 74 8.68 2.61 -18.27
C TRP A 74 9.10 4.00 -17.80
N LEU A 75 9.67 4.21 -16.62
CA LEU A 75 10.07 5.58 -16.25
C LEU A 75 11.22 6.06 -17.14
N SER A 76 11.11 7.31 -17.62
CA SER A 76 12.19 7.98 -18.34
C SER A 76 13.34 8.34 -17.39
N THR A 77 14.54 8.59 -17.91
CA THR A 77 15.72 8.90 -17.09
C THR A 77 15.54 10.16 -16.23
N ALA A 78 14.75 11.13 -16.71
CA ALA A 78 14.42 12.36 -15.98
C ALA A 78 13.01 12.32 -15.38
N GLY A 79 12.44 11.12 -15.26
CA GLY A 79 11.07 10.94 -14.78
C GLY A 79 10.94 11.06 -13.27
N HIS A 80 9.71 11.25 -12.82
CA HIS A 80 9.37 11.44 -11.41
C HIS A 80 8.41 10.37 -10.90
N ILE A 81 8.57 9.98 -9.63
CA ILE A 81 7.66 9.06 -8.93
C ILE A 81 6.92 9.84 -7.86
N TYR A 82 5.62 9.60 -7.68
CA TYR A 82 4.82 10.21 -6.63
C TYR A 82 4.02 9.15 -5.86
N PRO A 83 4.22 9.02 -4.54
CA PRO A 83 5.34 9.58 -3.76
C PRO A 83 6.68 8.92 -4.15
N ASP A 84 7.81 9.62 -4.04
CA ASP A 84 9.16 9.07 -4.33
C ASP A 84 9.95 8.64 -3.09
N THR A 85 9.52 9.05 -1.90
CA THR A 85 10.18 8.72 -0.64
C THR A 85 9.16 8.24 0.37
N ALA A 86 9.53 7.22 1.16
CA ALA A 86 8.74 6.78 2.31
C ALA A 86 9.63 6.51 3.53
N GLN A 87 9.11 6.81 4.72
CA GLN A 87 9.82 6.62 5.98
C GLN A 87 8.94 5.84 6.96
N LEU A 88 9.48 4.76 7.51
CA LEU A 88 8.86 3.96 8.56
C LEU A 88 9.45 4.36 9.91
N TYR A 89 8.57 4.70 10.84
CA TYR A 89 8.92 5.09 12.20
C TYR A 89 8.35 4.11 13.23
N LEU A 90 8.99 4.05 14.40
CA LEU A 90 8.57 3.22 15.53
C LEU A 90 8.63 4.02 16.83
N ALA A 91 7.63 3.81 17.69
CA ALA A 91 7.60 4.29 19.06
C ALA A 91 6.96 3.24 19.97
N ALA A 92 7.36 3.20 21.23
CA ALA A 92 6.68 2.42 22.24
C ALA A 92 5.39 3.13 22.66
N ILE A 93 4.33 2.35 22.85
CA ILE A 93 3.04 2.84 23.32
C ILE A 93 2.69 2.19 24.66
N LYS A 94 1.80 2.84 25.42
CA LYS A 94 1.12 2.22 26.54
C LYS A 94 0.25 1.11 26.00
N GLY A 95 0.67 -0.13 26.27
CA GLY A 95 -0.09 -1.32 25.93
C GLY A 95 -1.49 -1.21 26.52
N ARG A 96 -2.49 -1.59 25.72
CA ARG A 96 -3.79 -1.95 26.27
C ARG A 96 -3.64 -3.34 26.90
N ASP A 97 -4.27 -3.58 28.04
CA ASP A 97 -4.52 -4.95 28.48
C ASP A 97 -5.37 -5.59 27.38
N GLN A 98 -4.74 -6.33 26.48
CA GLN A 98 -5.45 -7.32 25.70
C GLN A 98 -5.89 -8.34 26.75
N ASP A 99 -7.20 -8.46 26.99
CA ASP A 99 -7.74 -9.48 27.89
C ASP A 99 -7.50 -10.86 27.25
N LEU A 100 -6.24 -11.30 27.31
CA LEU A 100 -5.82 -12.63 26.92
C LEU A 100 -6.31 -13.67 27.94
N GLY A 101 -6.79 -13.21 29.10
CA GLY A 101 -7.43 -14.01 30.13
C GLY A 101 -8.74 -14.64 29.66
N PHE A 102 -9.49 -13.94 28.80
CA PHE A 102 -10.72 -14.46 28.16
C PHE A 102 -10.53 -15.87 27.59
N TRP A 103 -9.41 -16.14 26.93
CA TRP A 103 -9.16 -17.43 26.28
C TRP A 103 -8.86 -18.58 27.25
N HIS A 104 -8.58 -18.31 28.52
CA HIS A 104 -8.34 -19.36 29.51
C HIS A 104 -9.61 -20.11 29.90
N ASP A 105 -10.76 -19.43 29.85
CA ASP A 105 -12.04 -20.03 30.21
C ASP A 105 -13.17 -19.37 29.40
N VAL A 106 -13.49 -19.97 28.26
CA VAL A 106 -14.64 -19.58 27.44
C VAL A 106 -15.77 -20.57 27.74
N HIS A 107 -16.56 -20.27 28.78
CA HIS A 107 -17.70 -21.09 29.21
C HIS A 107 -17.33 -22.54 29.61
N GLY A 108 -16.22 -22.72 30.31
CA GLY A 108 -15.68 -24.00 30.76
C GLY A 108 -14.66 -24.63 29.81
N PHE A 109 -14.37 -23.98 28.68
CA PHE A 109 -13.43 -24.47 27.67
C PHE A 109 -12.12 -23.66 27.67
N ASP A 110 -10.98 -24.35 27.84
CA ASP A 110 -9.66 -23.75 27.68
C ASP A 110 -9.33 -23.57 26.20
N LEU A 111 -9.33 -22.31 25.75
CA LEU A 111 -8.98 -21.90 24.39
C LEU A 111 -7.60 -21.22 24.33
N SER A 112 -6.69 -21.48 25.27
CA SER A 112 -5.33 -20.91 25.31
C SER A 112 -4.49 -21.20 24.05
N ALA A 113 -4.86 -22.20 23.25
CA ALA A 113 -4.29 -22.42 21.93
C ALA A 113 -4.51 -21.23 20.97
N ILE A 114 -5.68 -20.58 21.04
CA ILE A 114 -6.01 -19.38 20.25
C ILE A 114 -5.21 -18.19 20.76
N ARG A 115 -5.15 -18.00 22.09
CA ARG A 115 -4.35 -16.94 22.74
C ARG A 115 -2.92 -16.89 22.19
N ARG A 116 -2.20 -18.02 22.21
CA ARG A 116 -0.82 -18.12 21.71
C ARG A 116 -0.67 -17.73 20.24
N ARG A 117 -1.70 -17.96 19.43
CA ARG A 117 -1.73 -17.55 18.01
C ARG A 117 -2.02 -16.06 17.84
N CYS A 118 -2.74 -15.44 18.78
CA CYS A 118 -3.04 -14.02 18.75
C CYS A 118 -1.88 -13.16 19.27
N GLU A 119 -1.12 -13.63 20.27
CA GLU A 119 0.02 -12.90 20.86
C GLU A 119 1.11 -12.53 19.84
N SER A 120 1.27 -13.30 18.76
CA SER A 120 2.27 -13.05 17.72
C SER A 120 1.79 -12.17 16.57
N LYS A 121 0.54 -11.70 16.60
CA LYS A 121 -0.04 -10.89 15.53
C LYS A 121 0.06 -9.41 15.82
N ALA A 122 0.57 -8.64 14.85
CA ALA A 122 0.42 -7.20 14.85
C ALA A 122 -1.07 -6.83 14.62
N VAL A 123 -1.52 -5.76 15.27
CA VAL A 123 -2.86 -5.20 15.11
C VAL A 123 -2.74 -3.82 14.48
N VAL A 124 -3.59 -3.51 13.51
CA VAL A 124 -3.71 -2.18 12.92
C VAL A 124 -4.78 -1.43 13.69
N GLU A 125 -4.36 -0.43 14.46
CA GLU A 125 -5.26 0.37 15.30
C GLU A 125 -4.85 1.83 15.27
N HIS A 126 -5.82 2.70 15.55
CA HIS A 126 -5.54 4.12 15.78
C HIS A 126 -4.89 4.30 17.16
N VAL A 127 -3.77 5.01 17.22
CA VAL A 127 -3.04 5.34 18.44
C VAL A 127 -3.01 6.85 18.62
N THR A 128 -3.33 7.33 19.83
CA THR A 128 -3.30 8.75 20.18
C THR A 128 -1.99 9.15 20.86
N GLY A 129 -1.67 10.44 20.84
CA GLY A 129 -0.39 10.96 21.35
C GLY A 129 -0.16 10.70 22.85
N ASP A 130 -1.22 10.63 23.66
CA ASP A 130 -1.17 10.31 25.09
C ASP A 130 -0.76 8.85 25.38
N GLN A 131 -0.85 7.98 24.37
CA GLN A 131 -0.38 6.60 24.49
C GLN A 131 1.12 6.47 24.23
N LEU A 132 1.79 7.47 23.67
CA LEU A 132 3.23 7.37 23.37
C LEU A 132 4.06 7.35 24.66
N MET A 133 4.94 6.36 24.79
CA MET A 133 5.81 6.16 25.96
C MET A 133 7.30 6.35 25.64
N SER A 134 7.65 6.55 24.37
CA SER A 134 9.02 6.78 23.95
C SER A 134 9.10 7.90 22.92
N ARG A 135 10.35 8.29 22.60
CA ARG A 135 10.62 9.05 21.38
C ARG A 135 10.30 8.20 20.15
N VAL A 136 9.92 8.87 19.07
CA VAL A 136 9.76 8.27 17.75
C VAL A 136 11.15 8.06 17.14
N CYS A 137 11.40 6.87 16.61
CA CYS A 137 12.66 6.49 15.97
C CYS A 137 12.41 6.15 14.50
N LEU A 138 13.25 6.67 13.60
CA LEU A 138 13.26 6.27 12.20
C LEU A 138 13.83 4.85 12.08
N VAL A 139 13.04 3.94 11.52
CA VAL A 139 13.43 2.54 11.31
C VAL A 139 13.97 2.34 9.90
N LYS A 140 13.29 2.93 8.90
CA LYS A 140 13.64 2.71 7.50
C LYS A 140 13.28 3.94 6.67
N THR A 141 14.17 4.30 5.76
CA THR A 141 13.90 5.20 4.64
C THR A 141 13.93 4.39 3.36
N LEU A 142 13.02 4.69 2.45
CA LEU A 142 12.99 4.19 1.08
C LEU A 142 13.08 5.39 0.15
N ASP A 143 14.04 5.33 -0.75
CA ASP A 143 14.11 6.19 -1.94
C ASP A 143 13.67 5.31 -3.11
N LEU A 144 12.60 5.69 -3.80
CA LEU A 144 12.03 4.88 -4.87
C LEU A 144 12.80 5.00 -6.19
N TYR A 145 13.86 5.82 -6.27
CA TYR A 145 14.77 5.84 -7.41
C TYR A 145 15.93 4.85 -7.26
N THR A 146 16.24 4.36 -6.05
CA THR A 146 17.40 3.47 -5.78
C THR A 146 17.05 2.19 -5.07
#